data_AF-A0A259S8R2-F1
#
_entry.id   AF-A0A259S8R2-F1
#
_cell.length_a   1.000
_cell.length_b   1.000
_cell.length_c   1.000
_cell.angle_alpha   90.00
_cell.angle_beta   90.00
_cell.angle_gamma   90.00
#
_symmetry.space_group_name_H-M   'P 1'
#
loop_
_entity.id
_entity.type
_entity.pdbx_description
1 polymer ?
#
loop_
_entity_poly.entity_id
_entity_poly.type
_entity_poly.pdbx_seq_one_letter_code
_entity_poly.pdbx_strand_id
1 'polypeptide(L)'
;MPDQYLIWEISPGLRKRQQTRLKDELKPELWSRLAWVEDREAKDLADIWAGGMVIANEVVDAMPACRFRWRPGQLDTLEELKVVWVGERFGWVVDTASPELRAALADFAGLWPLDDLAPEPVAAEINLDLPRWLASIRTLFGHPEAASILYLFDYGGHTAEVYRPDRVDGTLRCHYRHRAHDDPFVYPGLQDITTWVDFERL
;
A
#
# COMPACT_ATOMS: atom_id res chain seq x y z
N MET A 1 22.78 6.01 -18.71
CA MET A 1 22.68 5.91 -17.24
C MET A 1 22.21 7.26 -16.73
N PRO A 2 21.31 7.32 -15.74
CA PRO A 2 20.82 8.59 -15.22
C PRO A 2 21.96 9.36 -14.52
N ASP A 3 21.81 10.67 -14.41
CA ASP A 3 22.77 11.53 -13.71
C ASP A 3 22.79 11.24 -12.21
N GLN A 4 21.61 10.96 -11.63
CA GLN A 4 21.42 10.50 -10.25
C GLN A 4 20.45 9.31 -10.17
N TYR A 5 20.63 8.49 -9.14
CA TYR A 5 19.68 7.45 -8.74
C TYR A 5 19.24 7.72 -7.31
N LEU A 6 18.01 8.20 -7.13
CA LEU A 6 17.47 8.53 -5.82
C LEU A 6 16.68 7.34 -5.27
N ILE A 7 16.98 6.93 -4.03
CA ILE A 7 16.28 5.85 -3.32
C ILE A 7 15.46 6.48 -2.21
N TRP A 8 14.14 6.44 -2.35
CA TRP A 8 13.21 6.88 -1.31
C TRP A 8 12.96 5.73 -0.33
N GLU A 9 13.56 5.78 0.86
CA GLU A 9 13.52 4.69 1.86
C GLU A 9 13.33 5.24 3.27
N ILE A 10 12.15 4.97 3.85
CA ILE A 10 11.76 5.44 5.18
C ILE A 10 12.32 4.57 6.32
N SER A 11 12.77 3.34 6.03
CA SER A 11 13.31 2.42 7.03
C SER A 11 14.83 2.58 7.18
N PRO A 12 15.32 3.03 8.35
CA PRO A 12 16.76 3.16 8.58
C PRO A 12 17.51 1.82 8.43
N GLY A 13 16.84 0.71 8.80
CA GLY A 13 17.40 -0.64 8.70
C GLY A 13 17.57 -1.09 7.26
N LEU A 14 16.56 -0.89 6.41
CA LEU A 14 16.62 -1.24 4.99
C LEU A 14 17.61 -0.36 4.25
N ARG A 15 17.64 0.95 4.53
CA ARG A 15 18.63 1.89 3.99
C ARG A 15 20.05 1.40 4.23
N LYS A 16 20.39 1.08 5.49
CA LYS A 16 21.72 0.59 5.83
C LYS A 16 22.07 -0.68 5.07
N ARG A 17 21.13 -1.61 4.95
CA ARG A 17 21.30 -2.86 4.21
C ARG A 17 21.51 -2.63 2.71
N GLN A 18 20.73 -1.73 2.10
CA GLN A 18 20.87 -1.32 0.70
C GLN A 18 22.23 -0.65 0.47
N GLN A 19 22.63 0.29 1.32
CA GLN A 19 23.92 0.98 1.24
C GLN A 19 25.10 0.02 1.32
N THR A 20 25.10 -0.91 2.29
CA THR A 20 26.15 -1.93 2.40
C THR A 20 26.22 -2.77 1.13
N ARG A 21 25.09 -3.32 0.70
CA ARG A 21 25.05 -4.19 -0.48
C ARG A 21 25.51 -3.48 -1.75
N LEU A 22 24.97 -2.31 -2.02
CA LEU A 22 25.25 -1.57 -3.25
C LEU A 22 26.67 -1.01 -3.26
N LYS A 23 27.24 -0.66 -2.11
CA LYS A 23 28.65 -0.25 -2.02
C LYS A 23 29.61 -1.39 -2.37
N ASP A 24 29.28 -2.61 -1.98
CA ASP A 24 30.10 -3.80 -2.25
C ASP A 24 29.96 -4.29 -3.70
N GLU A 25 28.78 -4.11 -4.31
CA GLU A 25 28.47 -4.62 -5.66
C GLU A 25 28.74 -3.60 -6.79
N LEU A 26 28.65 -2.29 -6.54
CA LEU A 26 28.75 -1.26 -7.58
C LEU A 26 30.16 -0.70 -7.76
N LYS A 27 30.47 -0.31 -9.01
CA LYS A 27 31.68 0.49 -9.30
C LYS A 27 31.59 1.88 -8.65
N PRO A 28 32.73 2.50 -8.28
CA PRO A 28 32.75 3.81 -7.63
C PRO A 28 31.97 4.91 -8.37
N GLU A 29 32.00 4.91 -9.71
CA GLU A 29 31.35 5.93 -10.54
C GLU A 29 29.81 5.79 -10.58
N LEU A 30 29.29 4.59 -10.29
CA LEU A 30 27.86 4.36 -10.13
C LEU A 30 27.44 4.66 -8.70
N TRP A 31 28.22 4.19 -7.72
CA TRP A 31 27.99 4.49 -6.30
C TRP A 31 27.86 5.98 -6.02
N SER A 32 28.72 6.81 -6.63
CA SER A 32 28.69 8.27 -6.46
C SER A 32 27.43 8.95 -7.00
N ARG A 33 26.58 8.25 -7.75
CA ARG A 33 25.30 8.77 -8.28
C ARG A 33 24.11 8.43 -7.40
N LEU A 34 24.28 7.57 -6.38
CA LEU A 34 23.20 7.17 -5.50
C LEU A 34 23.03 8.19 -4.37
N ALA A 35 21.78 8.55 -4.08
CA ALA A 35 21.42 9.27 -2.88
C ALA A 35 20.16 8.65 -2.26
N TRP A 36 20.10 8.65 -0.94
CA TRP A 36 18.94 8.17 -0.19
C TRP A 36 18.16 9.37 0.35
N VAL A 37 16.83 9.31 0.23
CA VAL A 37 15.90 10.31 0.74
C VAL A 37 15.01 9.66 1.80
N GLU A 38 14.87 10.32 2.95
CA GLU A 38 14.28 9.74 4.17
C GLU A 38 12.92 10.33 4.53
N ASP A 39 12.49 11.37 3.82
CA ASP A 39 11.27 12.11 4.16
C ASP A 39 10.01 11.34 3.76
N ARG A 40 8.94 11.39 4.55
CA ARG A 40 7.72 10.58 4.30
C ARG A 40 6.76 11.19 3.27
N GLU A 41 7.01 12.41 2.83
CA GLU A 41 6.13 13.23 2.00
C GLU A 41 6.74 13.62 0.64
N ALA A 42 7.91 13.05 0.30
CA ALA A 42 8.71 13.38 -0.87
C ALA A 42 9.07 14.88 -1.00
N LYS A 43 9.13 15.62 0.11
CA LYS A 43 9.54 17.05 0.13
C LYS A 43 11.00 17.24 -0.24
N ASP A 44 11.89 16.53 0.45
CA ASP A 44 13.33 16.59 0.20
C ASP A 44 13.63 16.02 -1.19
N LEU A 45 12.82 15.05 -1.64
CA LEU A 45 12.89 14.49 -2.99
C LEU A 45 12.49 15.53 -4.04
N ALA A 46 11.40 16.27 -3.84
CA ALA A 46 10.93 17.28 -4.79
C ALA A 46 11.94 18.42 -4.99
N ASP A 47 12.67 18.81 -3.94
CA ASP A 47 13.67 19.88 -4.01
C ASP A 47 14.89 19.52 -4.88
N ILE A 48 15.20 18.22 -5.01
CA ILE A 48 16.36 17.73 -5.77
C ILE A 48 15.96 17.03 -7.08
N TRP A 49 14.67 16.79 -7.31
CA TRP A 49 14.16 16.06 -8.47
C TRP A 49 14.01 16.97 -9.69
N ALA A 50 14.80 16.70 -10.72
CA ALA A 50 14.80 17.48 -11.96
C ALA A 50 13.93 16.89 -13.08
N GLY A 51 13.18 15.81 -12.81
CA GLY A 51 12.46 15.02 -13.82
C GLY A 51 13.15 13.70 -14.16
N GLY A 52 12.41 12.73 -14.70
CA GLY A 52 12.93 11.40 -15.02
C GLY A 52 11.94 10.26 -14.74
N MET A 53 12.47 9.12 -14.31
CA MET A 53 11.68 7.90 -14.08
C MET A 53 11.57 7.59 -12.58
N VAL A 54 10.34 7.47 -12.09
CA VAL A 54 10.03 6.94 -10.76
C VAL A 54 9.61 5.48 -10.90
N ILE A 55 10.20 4.59 -10.10
CA ILE A 55 9.84 3.18 -10.05
C ILE A 55 9.35 2.86 -8.64
N ALA A 56 8.14 2.33 -8.53
CA ALA A 56 7.58 1.77 -7.31
C ALA A 56 7.22 0.30 -7.59
N ASN A 57 7.96 -0.63 -6.99
CA ASN A 57 7.75 -2.06 -7.19
C ASN A 57 7.43 -2.72 -5.85
N GLU A 58 6.22 -3.28 -5.72
CA GLU A 58 5.68 -3.89 -4.50
C GLU A 58 5.81 -2.91 -3.32
N VAL A 59 5.25 -1.71 -3.51
CA VAL A 59 5.32 -0.61 -2.54
C VAL A 59 3.94 -0.31 -1.96
N VAL A 60 2.90 -0.31 -2.80
CA VAL A 60 1.55 0.05 -2.36
C VAL A 60 0.88 -1.10 -1.64
N ASP A 61 1.15 -2.35 -2.03
CA ASP A 61 0.59 -3.54 -1.37
C ASP A 61 1.00 -3.68 0.10
N ALA A 62 2.18 -3.18 0.46
CA ALA A 62 2.76 -3.19 1.81
C ALA A 62 2.37 -1.97 2.66
N MET A 63 1.61 -1.02 2.11
CA MET A 63 1.13 0.13 2.88
C MET A 63 0.02 -0.28 3.86
N PRO A 64 -0.15 0.45 4.99
CA PRO A 64 -1.23 0.18 5.93
C PRO A 64 -2.61 0.25 5.27
N ALA A 65 -3.41 -0.79 5.47
CA ALA A 65 -4.80 -0.83 5.03
C ALA A 65 -5.75 -0.96 6.22
N CYS A 66 -6.87 -0.24 6.15
CA CYS A 66 -8.01 -0.43 7.03
C CYS A 66 -8.77 -1.68 6.57
N ARG A 67 -9.05 -2.61 7.49
CA ARG A 67 -9.87 -3.79 7.21
C ARG A 67 -11.31 -3.51 7.65
N PHE A 68 -12.27 -3.87 6.82
CA PHE A 68 -13.70 -3.65 7.08
C PHE A 68 -14.52 -4.82 6.59
N ARG A 69 -15.79 -4.85 6.98
CA ARG A 69 -16.77 -5.78 6.42
C ARG A 69 -18.09 -5.08 6.10
N TRP A 70 -18.79 -5.59 5.10
CA TRP A 70 -20.10 -5.08 4.70
C TRP A 70 -20.90 -6.17 4.00
N ARG A 71 -22.21 -6.01 3.90
CA ARG A 71 -23.05 -6.81 3.00
C ARG A 71 -22.99 -6.17 1.61
N PRO A 72 -22.61 -6.92 0.55
CA PRO A 72 -22.56 -6.41 -0.81
C PRO A 72 -23.83 -5.63 -1.19
N GLY A 73 -23.65 -4.46 -1.82
CA GLY A 73 -24.76 -3.55 -2.17
C GLY A 73 -25.40 -2.77 -1.01
N GLN A 74 -24.95 -2.95 0.24
CA GLN A 74 -25.55 -2.31 1.42
C GLN A 74 -24.48 -1.57 2.26
N LEU A 75 -24.06 -0.39 1.81
CA LEU A 75 -23.04 0.41 2.50
C LEU A 75 -23.40 0.84 3.94
N ASP A 76 -24.68 0.91 4.25
CA ASP A 76 -25.17 1.19 5.60
C ASP A 76 -24.81 0.09 6.61
N THR A 77 -24.52 -1.12 6.13
CA THR A 77 -24.06 -2.26 6.94
C THR A 77 -22.55 -2.28 7.20
N LEU A 78 -21.83 -1.23 6.78
CA LEU A 78 -20.39 -1.14 6.91
C LEU A 78 -19.94 -1.10 8.38
N GLU A 79 -19.06 -2.03 8.71
CA GLU A 79 -18.39 -2.17 10.01
C GLU A 79 -16.87 -2.25 9.80
N GLU A 80 -16.11 -1.73 10.76
CA GLU A 80 -14.64 -1.74 10.71
C GLU A 80 -14.08 -2.86 11.58
N LEU A 81 -13.04 -3.54 11.08
CA LEU A 81 -12.32 -4.58 11.81
C LEU A 81 -11.11 -3.97 12.50
N LYS A 82 -11.17 -3.87 13.83
CA LYS A 82 -10.11 -3.32 14.67
C LYS A 82 -9.36 -4.43 15.39
N VAL A 83 -8.14 -4.11 15.84
CA VAL A 83 -7.30 -5.05 16.58
C VAL A 83 -7.49 -4.84 18.08
N VAL A 84 -7.73 -5.95 18.79
CA VAL A 84 -7.86 -6.00 20.24
C VAL A 84 -6.95 -7.07 20.83
N TRP A 85 -6.66 -6.94 22.12
CA TRP A 85 -6.00 -8.00 22.88
C TRP A 85 -7.06 -8.87 23.54
N VAL A 86 -7.16 -10.14 23.15
CA VAL A 86 -8.16 -11.09 23.66
C VAL A 86 -7.46 -12.35 24.16
N GLY A 87 -7.61 -12.62 25.46
CA GLY A 87 -6.84 -13.67 26.13
C GLY A 87 -5.35 -13.33 26.15
N GLU A 88 -4.55 -14.10 25.42
CA GLU A 88 -3.09 -13.97 25.36
C GLU A 88 -2.57 -13.64 23.95
N ARG A 89 -3.45 -13.17 23.04
CA ARG A 89 -3.06 -12.81 21.68
C ARG A 89 -3.87 -11.63 21.12
N PHE A 90 -3.37 -11.06 20.03
CA PHE A 90 -4.16 -10.16 19.20
C PHE A 90 -5.27 -10.91 18.46
N GLY A 91 -6.38 -10.21 18.25
CA GLY A 91 -7.53 -10.69 17.50
C GLY A 91 -8.32 -9.53 16.89
N TRP A 92 -9.24 -9.88 16.00
CA TRP A 92 -10.18 -8.93 15.42
C TRP A 92 -11.36 -8.65 16.35
N VAL A 93 -11.82 -7.42 16.39
CA VAL A 93 -13.13 -7.02 16.90
C VAL A 93 -13.85 -6.20 15.84
N VAL A 94 -15.16 -6.36 15.78
CA VAL A 94 -16.02 -5.54 14.92
C VAL A 94 -16.36 -4.26 15.68
N ASP A 95 -16.21 -3.13 15.03
CA ASP A 95 -16.57 -1.82 15.57
C ASP A 95 -17.28 -0.97 14.51
N THR A 96 -17.85 0.14 14.95
CA THR A 96 -18.48 1.11 14.06
C THR A 96 -17.45 1.67 13.09
N ALA A 97 -17.79 1.66 11.79
CA ALA A 97 -16.92 2.23 10.78
C ALA A 97 -16.67 3.73 10.99
N SER A 98 -15.40 4.10 11.01
CA SER A 98 -14.93 5.47 11.13
C SER A 98 -15.49 6.39 10.04
N PRO A 99 -15.67 7.70 10.32
CA PRO A 99 -16.08 8.66 9.31
C PRO A 99 -15.17 8.68 8.09
N GLU A 100 -13.85 8.51 8.29
CA GLU A 100 -12.84 8.48 7.24
C GLU A 100 -13.04 7.27 6.32
N LEU A 101 -13.26 6.08 6.89
CA LEU A 101 -13.56 4.87 6.13
C LEU A 101 -14.86 5.01 5.33
N ARG A 102 -15.92 5.54 5.96
CA ARG A 102 -17.22 5.78 5.30
C ARG A 102 -17.08 6.75 4.12
N ALA A 103 -16.35 7.85 4.31
CA ALA A 103 -16.11 8.83 3.25
C ALA A 103 -15.31 8.22 2.10
N ALA A 104 -14.27 7.45 2.40
CA ALA A 104 -13.42 6.84 1.37
C ALA A 104 -14.19 5.85 0.49
N LEU A 105 -15.14 5.09 1.04
CA LEU A 105 -15.93 4.10 0.31
C LEU A 105 -17.12 4.71 -0.45
N ALA A 106 -17.63 5.85 -0.01
CA ALA A 106 -18.79 6.51 -0.62
C ALA A 106 -18.56 6.85 -2.10
N ASP A 107 -17.32 7.13 -2.48
CA ASP A 107 -16.95 7.58 -3.83
C ASP A 107 -16.98 6.46 -4.88
N PHE A 108 -16.87 5.19 -4.48
CA PHE A 108 -16.70 4.08 -5.43
C PHE A 108 -17.54 2.83 -5.14
N ALA A 109 -18.36 2.83 -4.09
CA ALA A 109 -19.24 1.70 -3.79
C ALA A 109 -20.24 1.34 -4.91
N GLY A 110 -20.57 2.31 -5.77
CA GLY A 110 -21.38 2.06 -6.97
C GLY A 110 -20.67 1.22 -8.05
N LEU A 111 -19.35 1.03 -7.94
CA LEU A 111 -18.54 0.21 -8.85
C LEU A 111 -18.45 -1.26 -8.39
N TRP A 112 -18.99 -1.58 -7.20
CA TRP A 112 -18.90 -2.93 -6.67
C TRP A 112 -19.82 -3.88 -7.43
N PRO A 113 -19.35 -5.09 -7.75
CA PRO A 113 -20.20 -6.14 -8.27
C PRO A 113 -21.35 -6.42 -7.29
N LEU A 114 -22.57 -6.28 -7.78
CA LEU A 114 -23.81 -6.57 -7.05
C LEU A 114 -24.40 -7.93 -7.43
N ASP A 115 -23.89 -8.53 -8.50
CA ASP A 115 -24.24 -9.89 -8.88
C ASP A 115 -23.62 -10.86 -7.85
N ASP A 116 -24.35 -11.91 -7.48
CA ASP A 116 -23.94 -12.88 -6.46
C ASP A 116 -23.76 -12.30 -5.04
N LEU A 117 -24.77 -11.57 -4.55
CA LEU A 117 -24.80 -11.06 -3.17
C LEU A 117 -24.56 -12.20 -2.16
N ALA A 118 -23.43 -12.13 -1.46
CA ALA A 118 -23.13 -13.03 -0.36
C ALA A 118 -24.21 -12.90 0.74
N PRO A 119 -24.69 -14.02 1.32
CA PRO A 119 -25.71 -13.97 2.37
C PRO A 119 -25.17 -13.39 3.68
N GLU A 120 -23.84 -13.33 3.86
CA GLU A 120 -23.16 -12.83 5.04
C GLU A 120 -22.25 -11.64 4.71
N PRO A 121 -21.90 -10.79 5.71
CA PRO A 121 -20.92 -9.74 5.50
C PRO A 121 -19.57 -10.32 5.05
N VAL A 122 -18.96 -9.69 4.04
CA VAL A 122 -17.64 -10.05 3.50
C VAL A 122 -16.61 -9.04 3.96
N ALA A 123 -15.37 -9.47 4.15
CA ALA A 123 -14.27 -8.59 4.50
C ALA A 123 -13.55 -8.05 3.27
N ALA A 124 -13.01 -6.84 3.38
CA ALA A 124 -12.05 -6.29 2.43
C ALA A 124 -11.13 -5.27 3.12
N GLU A 125 -10.19 -4.74 2.35
CA GLU A 125 -9.20 -3.79 2.80
C GLU A 125 -9.23 -2.52 1.95
N ILE A 126 -8.81 -1.42 2.56
CA ILE A 126 -8.67 -0.14 1.90
C ILE A 126 -7.49 0.63 2.46
N ASN A 127 -6.56 1.03 1.59
CA ASN A 127 -5.50 1.96 1.97
C ASN A 127 -6.07 3.39 2.02
N LEU A 128 -6.29 3.90 3.23
CA LEU A 128 -6.79 5.26 3.46
C LEU A 128 -5.72 6.34 3.27
N ASP A 129 -4.43 5.97 3.35
CA ASP A 129 -3.30 6.87 3.16
C ASP A 129 -2.85 6.96 1.69
N LEU A 130 -3.37 6.11 0.80
CA LEU A 130 -3.03 6.08 -0.62
C LEU A 130 -3.17 7.45 -1.31
N PRO A 131 -4.27 8.22 -1.12
CA PRO A 131 -4.39 9.54 -1.74
C PRO A 131 -3.31 10.52 -1.30
N ARG A 132 -2.87 10.45 -0.03
CA ARG A 132 -1.78 11.28 0.48
C ARG A 132 -0.44 10.89 -0.15
N TRP A 133 -0.16 9.60 -0.26
CA TRP A 133 1.06 9.13 -0.91
C TRP A 133 1.10 9.51 -2.41
N LEU A 134 -0.02 9.36 -3.12
CA LEU A 134 -0.14 9.80 -4.51
C LEU A 134 0.05 11.31 -4.66
N ALA A 135 -0.46 12.11 -3.72
CA ALA A 135 -0.22 13.55 -3.70
C ALA A 135 1.27 13.89 -3.55
N SER A 136 2.01 13.14 -2.71
CA SER A 136 3.46 13.25 -2.60
C SER A 136 4.19 12.85 -3.88
N ILE A 137 3.78 11.76 -4.54
CA ILE A 137 4.38 11.39 -5.84
C ILE A 137 4.11 12.46 -6.91
N ARG A 138 2.91 13.05 -6.92
CA ARG A 138 2.51 14.09 -7.89
C ARG A 138 3.38 15.34 -7.80
N THR A 139 4.01 15.64 -6.66
CA THR A 139 4.94 16.79 -6.54
C THR A 139 6.19 16.61 -7.40
N LEU A 140 6.53 15.36 -7.77
CA LEU A 140 7.65 15.04 -8.66
C LEU A 140 7.32 15.28 -10.14
N PHE A 141 6.08 15.65 -10.47
CA PHE A 141 5.62 15.88 -11.84
C PHE A 141 5.45 17.38 -12.10
N GLY A 142 5.65 17.78 -13.37
CA GLY A 142 5.46 19.17 -13.79
C GLY A 142 6.71 20.05 -13.69
N HIS A 143 7.90 19.45 -13.55
CA HIS A 143 9.16 20.19 -13.68
C HIS A 143 9.26 20.79 -15.11
N PRO A 144 9.61 22.08 -15.27
CA PRO A 144 9.54 22.76 -16.56
C PRO A 144 10.57 22.25 -17.58
N GLU A 145 11.70 21.72 -17.10
CA GLU A 145 12.82 21.34 -17.97
C GLU A 145 12.82 19.87 -18.36
N ALA A 146 12.14 18.99 -17.62
CA ALA A 146 12.05 17.58 -17.96
C ALA A 146 10.76 16.93 -17.46
N ALA A 147 10.24 16.01 -18.26
CA ALA A 147 9.06 15.23 -17.92
C ALA A 147 9.39 14.13 -16.90
N SER A 148 8.39 13.77 -16.10
CA SER A 148 8.44 12.63 -15.19
C SER A 148 7.52 11.51 -15.67
N ILE A 149 7.92 10.27 -15.47
CA ILE A 149 7.10 9.07 -15.68
C ILE A 149 7.13 8.19 -14.42
N LEU A 150 5.97 7.67 -14.00
CA LEU A 150 5.85 6.69 -12.93
C LEU A 150 5.61 5.31 -13.53
N TYR A 151 6.43 4.34 -13.14
CA TYR A 151 6.15 2.93 -13.30
C TYR A 151 5.83 2.33 -11.92
N LEU A 152 4.58 1.88 -11.76
CA LEU A 152 4.10 1.22 -10.55
C LEU A 152 3.78 -0.23 -10.88
N PHE A 153 4.39 -1.15 -10.12
CA PHE A 153 4.20 -2.58 -10.23
C PHE A 153 3.79 -3.11 -8.87
N ASP A 154 2.58 -3.67 -8.77
CA ASP A 154 2.04 -4.23 -7.52
C ASP A 154 1.07 -5.36 -7.88
N TYR A 155 0.68 -6.18 -6.90
CA TYR A 155 -0.39 -7.16 -7.06
C TYR A 155 -1.74 -6.51 -6.78
N GLY A 156 -2.71 -6.68 -7.69
CA GLY A 156 -3.97 -5.98 -7.58
C GLY A 156 -4.93 -6.29 -8.71
N GLY A 157 -5.99 -5.49 -8.79
CA GLY A 157 -7.00 -5.56 -9.84
C GLY A 157 -7.79 -4.27 -9.94
N HIS A 158 -8.79 -4.27 -10.82
CA HIS A 158 -9.80 -3.20 -10.85
C HIS A 158 -10.69 -3.26 -9.60
N THR A 159 -11.36 -2.16 -9.26
CA THR A 159 -12.29 -2.07 -8.12
C THR A 159 -13.22 -3.29 -8.04
N ALA A 160 -13.85 -3.66 -9.16
CA ALA A 160 -14.79 -4.78 -9.20
C ALA A 160 -14.14 -6.15 -8.99
N GLU A 161 -12.83 -6.28 -9.23
CA GLU A 161 -12.06 -7.51 -8.98
C GLU A 161 -11.58 -7.58 -7.54
N VAL A 162 -11.15 -6.46 -6.96
CA VAL A 162 -10.70 -6.37 -5.57
C VAL A 162 -11.86 -6.64 -4.61
N TYR A 163 -13.02 -6.04 -4.84
CA TYR A 163 -14.18 -6.08 -3.93
C TYR A 163 -15.24 -7.12 -4.33
N ARG A 164 -14.83 -8.24 -4.96
CA ARG A 164 -15.78 -9.31 -5.34
C ARG A 164 -16.47 -9.95 -4.14
N PRO A 165 -17.77 -10.27 -4.20
CA PRO A 165 -18.51 -10.85 -3.07
C PRO A 165 -18.03 -12.26 -2.69
N ASP A 166 -17.41 -12.99 -3.61
CA ASP A 166 -16.88 -14.33 -3.35
C ASP A 166 -15.49 -14.33 -2.70
N ARG A 167 -14.82 -13.16 -2.59
CA ARG A 167 -13.65 -12.96 -1.72
C ARG A 167 -14.10 -12.63 -0.30
N VAL A 168 -14.70 -13.60 0.37
CA VAL A 168 -15.32 -13.42 1.68
C VAL A 168 -14.37 -12.90 2.77
N ASP A 169 -13.06 -13.15 2.64
CA ASP A 169 -12.04 -12.73 3.60
C ASP A 169 -11.07 -11.68 3.02
N GLY A 170 -11.47 -10.99 1.96
CA GLY A 170 -10.68 -9.93 1.33
C GLY A 170 -9.41 -10.44 0.64
N THR A 171 -8.38 -9.59 0.65
CA THR A 171 -7.12 -9.79 -0.08
C THR A 171 -5.89 -9.78 0.81
N LEU A 172 -6.05 -9.51 2.11
CA LEU A 172 -4.98 -9.55 3.08
C LEU A 172 -4.24 -10.88 3.01
N ARG A 173 -2.92 -10.81 2.88
CA ARG A 173 -2.04 -11.98 2.88
C ARG A 173 -0.81 -11.71 3.72
N CYS A 174 -0.47 -12.69 4.55
CA CYS A 174 0.73 -12.68 5.36
C CYS A 174 1.77 -13.65 4.80
N HIS A 175 3.04 -13.27 4.87
CA HIS A 175 4.16 -14.11 4.45
C HIS A 175 5.20 -14.26 5.56
N TYR A 176 5.44 -15.50 5.99
CA TYR A 176 6.48 -15.83 6.96
C TYR A 176 7.34 -17.00 6.45
N ARG A 177 8.65 -16.75 6.26
CA ARG A 177 9.62 -17.76 5.79
C ARG A 177 9.13 -18.53 4.54
N HIS A 178 8.72 -17.80 3.51
CA HIS A 178 8.17 -18.33 2.24
C HIS A 178 6.89 -19.16 2.39
N ARG A 179 6.09 -18.94 3.44
CA ARG A 179 4.76 -19.53 3.61
C ARG A 179 3.72 -18.44 3.66
N ALA A 180 2.69 -18.56 2.82
CA ALA A 180 1.55 -17.68 2.78
C ALA A 180 0.46 -18.15 3.77
N HIS A 181 -0.17 -17.23 4.49
CA HIS A 181 -1.31 -17.49 5.38
C HIS A 181 -2.10 -16.20 5.65
N ASP A 182 -3.19 -16.29 6.42
CA ASP A 182 -4.17 -15.21 6.57
C ASP A 182 -4.25 -14.62 7.99
N ASP A 183 -3.47 -15.16 8.93
CA ASP A 183 -3.41 -14.64 10.31
C ASP A 183 -2.34 -13.54 10.49
N PRO A 184 -2.71 -12.25 10.52
CA PRO A 184 -1.75 -11.14 10.71
C PRO A 184 -1.19 -11.07 12.14
N PHE A 185 -1.76 -11.83 13.07
CA PHE A 185 -1.39 -11.80 14.49
C PHE A 185 -0.31 -12.82 14.85
N VAL A 186 0.10 -13.65 13.89
CA VAL A 186 1.25 -14.56 14.04
C VAL A 186 2.54 -13.73 14.00
N TYR A 187 3.38 -13.91 15.02
CA TYR A 187 4.70 -13.26 15.14
C TYR A 187 4.74 -11.78 14.67
N PRO A 188 3.97 -10.87 15.28
CA PRO A 188 3.93 -9.47 14.86
C PRO A 188 5.33 -8.85 14.76
N GLY A 189 5.64 -8.25 13.62
CA GLY A 189 6.96 -7.67 13.30
C GLY A 189 7.98 -8.65 12.70
N LEU A 190 7.66 -9.95 12.60
CA LEU A 190 8.54 -10.95 11.97
C LEU A 190 7.99 -11.51 10.65
N GLN A 191 6.77 -11.14 10.28
CA GLN A 191 6.12 -11.51 9.03
C GLN A 191 5.75 -10.28 8.23
N ASP A 192 5.59 -10.47 6.93
CA ASP A 192 5.06 -9.45 6.03
C ASP A 192 3.53 -9.50 5.99
N ILE A 193 2.88 -8.36 5.76
CA ILE A 193 1.43 -8.21 5.64
C ILE A 193 1.16 -7.32 4.43
N THR A 194 0.46 -7.88 3.45
CA THR A 194 0.17 -7.24 2.16
C THR A 194 -1.32 -7.27 1.87
N THR A 195 -1.81 -6.33 1.06
CA THR A 195 -3.18 -6.29 0.54
C THR A 195 -3.14 -6.00 -0.95
N TRP A 196 -4.15 -6.41 -1.72
CA TRP A 196 -4.19 -6.09 -3.14
C TRP A 196 -4.38 -4.59 -3.36
N VAL A 197 -3.74 -4.08 -4.42
CA VAL A 197 -3.93 -2.71 -4.88
C VAL A 197 -5.19 -2.63 -5.76
N ASP A 198 -6.04 -1.65 -5.46
CA ASP A 198 -7.09 -1.23 -6.36
C ASP A 198 -6.53 -0.22 -7.36
N PHE A 199 -6.29 -0.67 -8.60
CA PHE A 199 -5.63 0.14 -9.63
C PHE A 199 -6.49 1.30 -10.14
N GLU A 200 -7.80 1.29 -9.93
CA GLU A 200 -8.66 2.41 -10.33
C GLU A 200 -8.55 3.60 -9.36
N ARG A 201 -7.85 3.41 -8.23
CA ARG A 201 -7.65 4.41 -7.20
C ARG A 201 -6.26 5.07 -7.24
N LEU A 202 -5.40 4.67 -8.17
CA LEU A 202 -4.09 5.31 -8.45
C LEU A 202 -4.26 6.54 -9.36
#